data_AF-A0A7J3TX02-F1
#
_entry.id   AF-A0A7J3TX02-F1
#
_cell.length_a   1.000
_cell.length_b   1.000
_cell.length_c   1.000
_cell.angle_alpha   90.00
_cell.angle_beta   90.00
_cell.angle_gamma   90.00
#
_symmetry.space_group_name_H-M   'P 1'
#
loop_
_entity.id
_entity.type
_entity.pdbx_description
1 polymer ?
#
loop_
_entity_poly.entity_id
_entity_poly.type
_entity_poly.pdbx_seq_one_letter_code
_entity_poly.pdbx_strand_id
1 'polypeptide(L)'
;DLMNMIAPNSWVMGWEGVEWFYEKNKEWLRNLTIEIGVPAFFKLSPEMSHYYAIKNEYQVIGADEANVQIATVQYDIKNGERFQIMYTGEDGERHPCVIIHASSFGSIERTLYALLEVAAKMEEEGKPPMLPVWLSPEQVRLIPVSERHIAKCNEIADALEKANIRVGVDDRELSVARKVRDAKTRWIPFIVVVGDKELETGKLPVVIRDMSTLKEDHIEELSLEDLIKEVTSRCAGMPFRRMYVPRELSKRIMFVAWGGAEQRQRSSE
;
A
#
# COMPACT_ATOMS: atom_id res chain seq x y z
N ASP A 1 6.91 11.63 2.16
CA ASP A 1 7.10 10.88 3.42
C ASP A 1 6.55 9.46 3.22
N LEU A 2 7.43 8.49 2.99
CA LEU A 2 7.04 7.12 2.62
C LEU A 2 6.32 6.40 3.76
N MET A 3 6.76 6.59 5.00
CA MET A 3 6.17 5.88 6.15
C MET A 3 4.73 6.27 6.37
N ASN A 4 4.43 7.56 6.25
CA ASN A 4 3.06 8.05 6.32
C ASN A 4 2.18 7.57 5.15
N MET A 5 2.76 7.12 4.04
CA MET A 5 2.02 6.50 2.94
C MET A 5 1.70 5.02 3.18
N ILE A 6 2.61 4.28 3.85
CA ILE A 6 2.48 2.82 4.03
C ILE A 6 1.88 2.43 5.38
N ALA A 7 2.09 3.24 6.42
CA ALA A 7 1.68 3.00 7.80
C ALA A 7 1.22 4.28 8.49
N PRO A 8 0.22 5.02 7.94
CA PRO A 8 -0.22 6.29 8.49
C PRO A 8 -0.57 6.17 9.98
N ASN A 9 0.01 7.05 10.81
CA ASN A 9 -0.20 7.11 12.26
C ASN A 9 0.15 5.81 13.02
N SER A 10 0.83 4.85 12.39
CA SER A 10 1.13 3.52 12.96
C SER A 10 2.63 3.20 12.90
N TRP A 11 3.48 4.20 13.13
CA TRP A 11 4.93 4.00 13.17
C TRP A 11 5.62 4.96 14.13
N VAL A 12 6.79 4.55 14.62
CA VAL A 12 7.66 5.30 15.52
C VAL A 12 9.10 5.25 15.04
N MET A 13 9.93 6.16 15.53
CA MET A 13 11.36 6.21 15.22
C MET A 13 12.17 5.48 16.31
N GLY A 14 12.82 4.38 15.94
CA GLY A 14 13.81 3.72 16.80
C GLY A 14 15.20 4.24 16.49
N TRP A 15 15.96 4.62 17.51
CA TRP A 15 17.40 4.85 17.40
C TRP A 15 18.13 3.71 18.07
N GLU A 16 19.07 3.08 17.38
CA GLU A 16 19.94 2.06 17.95
C GLU A 16 21.40 2.45 17.73
N GLY A 17 22.20 2.48 18.80
CA GLY A 17 23.59 2.90 18.69
C GLY A 17 24.39 2.72 19.96
N VAL A 18 25.59 3.30 19.98
CA VAL A 18 26.50 3.23 21.13
C VAL A 18 26.46 4.48 21.99
N GLU A 19 26.56 4.30 23.30
CA GLU A 19 26.40 5.37 24.29
C GLU A 19 27.35 6.56 24.06
N TRP A 20 28.63 6.30 23.81
CA TRP A 20 29.61 7.37 23.60
C TRP A 20 29.27 8.24 22.38
N PHE A 21 28.74 7.63 21.31
CA PHE A 21 28.40 8.35 20.09
C PHE A 21 27.14 9.19 20.32
N TYR A 22 26.16 8.63 21.03
CA TYR A 22 24.96 9.35 21.43
C TYR A 22 25.29 10.55 22.31
N GLU A 23 26.06 10.38 23.39
CA GLU A 23 26.38 11.49 24.31
C GLU A 23 27.19 12.59 23.63
N LYS A 24 28.12 12.23 22.73
CA LYS A 24 28.88 13.20 21.93
C LYS A 24 27.99 14.03 20.98
N ASN A 25 26.90 13.45 20.46
CA ASN A 25 26.09 14.05 19.39
C ASN A 25 24.61 14.24 19.80
N LYS A 26 24.34 14.32 21.10
CA LYS A 26 23.00 14.25 21.68
C LYS A 26 22.05 15.32 21.15
N GLU A 27 22.52 16.56 21.07
CA GLU A 27 21.72 17.69 20.56
C GLU A 27 21.36 17.51 19.09
N TRP A 28 22.30 17.04 18.27
CA TRP A 28 22.05 16.77 16.86
C TRP A 28 20.99 15.68 16.66
N LEU A 29 21.12 14.56 17.36
CA LEU A 29 20.15 13.46 17.29
C LEU A 29 18.76 13.86 17.80
N ARG A 30 18.72 14.65 18.87
CA ARG A 30 17.47 15.21 19.40
C ARG A 30 16.80 16.14 18.39
N ASN A 31 17.55 17.07 17.79
CA ASN A 31 17.01 18.00 16.80
C ASN A 31 16.46 17.27 15.57
N LEU A 32 17.20 16.27 15.09
CA LEU A 32 16.76 15.42 13.98
C LEU A 32 15.47 14.65 14.34
N THR A 33 15.36 14.15 15.57
CA THR A 33 14.15 13.46 16.05
C THR A 33 12.95 14.41 16.13
N ILE A 34 13.17 15.64 16.59
CA ILE A 34 12.12 16.69 16.64
C ILE A 34 11.65 17.03 15.23
N GLU A 35 12.58 17.15 14.27
CA GLU A 35 12.26 17.44 12.87
C GLU A 35 11.42 16.33 12.21
N ILE A 36 11.69 15.06 12.55
CA ILE A 36 10.90 13.92 12.07
C ILE A 36 9.45 13.97 12.60
N GLY A 37 9.24 14.48 13.81
CA GLY A 37 7.89 14.77 14.33
C GLY A 37 7.05 13.55 14.72
N VAL A 38 7.67 12.40 15.02
CA VAL A 38 6.98 11.18 15.51
C VAL A 38 7.55 10.72 16.86
N PRO A 39 6.80 9.93 17.65
CA PRO A 39 7.34 9.32 18.86
C PRO A 39 8.62 8.54 18.55
N ALA A 40 9.60 8.62 19.46
CA ALA A 40 10.89 8.01 19.26
C ALA A 40 11.45 7.41 20.55
N PHE A 41 12.28 6.38 20.41
CA PHE A 41 13.01 5.77 21.51
C PHE A 41 14.48 5.55 21.14
N PHE A 42 15.33 5.45 22.16
CA PHE A 42 16.76 5.17 22.00
C PHE A 42 17.10 3.85 22.69
N LYS A 43 17.74 2.96 21.96
CA LYS A 43 18.33 1.70 22.43
C LYS A 43 19.84 1.83 22.32
N LEU A 44 20.48 2.12 23.44
CA LEU A 44 21.93 2.33 23.49
C LEU A 44 22.63 1.09 24.04
N SER A 45 23.75 0.73 23.41
CA SER A 45 24.64 -0.32 23.89
C SER A 45 25.93 0.31 24.45
N PRO A 46 26.48 -0.22 25.56
CA PRO A 46 27.74 0.27 26.12
C PRO A 46 28.91 0.14 25.14
N GLU A 47 28.91 -0.94 24.34
CA GLU A 47 29.96 -1.26 23.39
C GLU A 47 29.42 -1.43 21.97
N MET A 48 30.30 -1.22 20.99
CA MET A 48 29.96 -1.30 19.57
C MET A 48 30.11 -2.73 19.03
N SER A 49 28.99 -3.44 18.88
CA SER A 49 28.91 -4.77 18.28
C SER A 49 28.85 -4.78 16.75
N HIS A 50 28.43 -3.67 16.13
CA HIS A 50 28.25 -3.53 14.69
C HIS A 50 29.29 -2.60 14.05
N TYR A 51 29.22 -2.45 12.72
CA TYR A 51 30.06 -1.51 11.97
C TYR A 51 29.56 -0.06 12.06
N TYR A 52 28.28 0.13 12.36
CA TYR A 52 27.68 1.45 12.58
C TYR A 52 27.76 1.89 14.05
N ALA A 53 27.96 3.20 14.25
CA ALA A 53 27.93 3.82 15.56
C ALA A 53 26.48 4.11 16.01
N ILE A 54 25.63 4.47 15.05
CA ILE A 54 24.21 4.66 15.27
C ILE A 54 23.45 4.36 13.98
N LYS A 55 22.20 3.91 14.13
CA LYS A 55 21.23 3.83 13.04
C LYS A 55 19.88 4.36 13.52
N ASN A 56 19.10 4.87 12.58
CA ASN A 56 17.68 5.10 12.80
C ASN A 56 16.89 3.96 12.15
N GLU A 57 15.72 3.68 12.70
CA GLU A 57 14.85 2.58 12.33
C GLU A 57 13.42 3.08 12.27
N TYR A 58 12.79 2.92 11.12
CA TYR A 58 11.38 3.21 10.98
C TYR A 58 10.61 1.96 11.42
N GLN A 59 10.00 2.03 12.60
CA GLN A 59 9.36 0.92 13.28
C GLN A 59 7.85 1.02 13.08
N VAL A 60 7.27 0.15 12.26
CA VAL A 60 5.81 0.05 12.13
C VAL A 60 5.26 -0.72 13.32
N ILE A 61 4.16 -0.23 13.88
CA ILE A 61 3.41 -0.91 14.94
C ILE A 61 2.29 -1.70 14.28
N GLY A 62 2.31 -3.02 14.45
CA GLY A 62 1.29 -3.94 13.97
C GLY A 62 -0.03 -3.81 14.71
N ALA A 63 -1.05 -4.55 14.26
CA ALA A 63 -2.34 -4.65 14.95
C ALA A 63 -2.20 -5.38 16.30
N ASP A 64 -1.23 -6.29 16.41
CA ASP A 64 -0.87 -7.01 17.64
C ASP A 64 0.01 -6.20 18.62
N GLU A 65 0.16 -4.89 18.39
CA GLU A 65 1.02 -3.96 19.13
C GLU A 65 2.54 -4.26 19.05
N ALA A 66 2.95 -5.31 18.31
CA ALA A 66 4.36 -5.57 18.08
C ALA A 66 4.94 -4.57 17.07
N ASN A 67 6.26 -4.33 17.15
CA ASN A 67 6.95 -3.46 16.21
C ASN A 67 7.83 -4.24 15.24
N VAL A 68 7.81 -3.81 13.97
CA VAL A 68 8.68 -4.35 12.92
C VAL A 68 9.42 -3.22 12.22
N GLN A 69 10.75 -3.36 12.14
CA GLN A 69 11.60 -2.44 11.41
C GLN A 69 11.37 -2.57 9.90
N ILE A 70 10.99 -1.47 9.26
CA ILE A 70 10.83 -1.39 7.80
C ILE A 70 12.11 -0.83 7.18
N ALA A 71 12.41 0.43 7.44
CA ALA A 71 13.50 1.17 6.81
C ALA A 71 14.59 1.51 7.83
N THR A 72 15.79 1.84 7.35
CA THR A 72 16.90 2.25 8.22
C THR A 72 17.96 3.06 7.48
N VAL A 73 18.59 4.00 8.19
CA VAL A 73 19.84 4.62 7.78
C VAL A 73 20.89 4.36 8.86
N GLN A 74 22.04 3.82 8.46
CA GLN A 74 23.09 3.37 9.37
C GLN A 74 24.36 4.20 9.13
N TYR A 75 24.91 4.75 10.22
CA TYR A 75 26.10 5.59 10.23
C TYR A 75 27.35 4.74 10.49
N ASP A 76 27.97 4.25 9.41
CA ASP A 76 29.10 3.32 9.44
C ASP A 76 30.44 4.06 9.50
N ILE A 77 31.16 3.81 10.60
CA ILE A 77 32.47 4.41 10.89
C ILE A 77 33.61 3.39 10.83
N LYS A 78 33.33 2.10 10.60
CA LYS A 78 34.34 1.02 10.62
C LYS A 78 34.73 0.56 9.23
N ASN A 79 33.77 0.44 8.30
CA ASN A 79 34.06 -0.20 7.02
C ASN A 79 34.91 0.66 6.10
N GLY A 80 34.89 1.99 6.26
CA GLY A 80 35.81 2.88 5.56
C GLY A 80 37.28 2.52 5.80
N GLU A 81 37.66 2.39 7.07
CA GLU A 81 38.99 1.94 7.46
C GLU A 81 39.24 0.49 7.03
N ARG A 82 38.31 -0.42 7.34
CA ARG A 82 38.44 -1.86 7.06
C ARG A 82 38.70 -2.18 5.59
N PHE A 83 38.03 -1.47 4.68
CA PHE A 83 38.15 -1.68 3.24
C PHE A 83 39.04 -0.64 2.55
N GLN A 84 39.75 0.20 3.32
CA GLN A 84 40.64 1.25 2.81
C GLN A 84 39.95 2.23 1.84
N ILE A 85 38.68 2.55 2.12
CA ILE A 85 37.92 3.58 1.43
C ILE A 85 38.25 4.91 2.11
N MET A 86 39.15 5.67 1.50
CA MET A 86 39.73 6.88 2.10
C MET A 86 39.53 8.10 1.20
N TYR A 87 39.52 9.28 1.79
CA TYR A 87 39.62 10.58 1.11
C TYR A 87 40.80 11.38 1.64
N THR A 88 41.25 12.38 0.89
CA THR A 88 42.28 13.32 1.35
C THR A 88 41.61 14.51 2.00
N GLY A 89 41.93 14.76 3.27
CA GLY A 89 41.37 15.86 4.05
C GLY A 89 41.98 17.21 3.67
N GLU A 90 41.43 18.28 4.23
CA GLU A 90 41.99 19.64 4.10
C GLU A 90 43.39 19.76 4.72
N ASP A 91 43.73 18.87 5.65
CA ASP A 91 45.05 18.72 6.25
C ASP A 91 46.07 18.01 5.33
N GLY A 92 45.64 17.51 4.18
CA GLY A 92 46.46 16.75 3.24
C GLY A 92 46.63 15.28 3.60
N GLU A 93 46.08 14.82 4.73
CA GLU A 93 46.20 13.45 5.21
C GLU A 93 45.09 12.55 4.67
N ARG A 94 45.31 11.22 4.69
CA ARG A 94 44.29 10.25 4.28
C ARG A 94 43.40 9.88 5.47
N HIS A 95 42.10 10.14 5.33
CA HIS A 95 41.08 9.84 6.33
C HIS A 95 40.11 8.75 5.83
N PRO A 96 39.65 7.84 6.70
CA PRO A 96 38.64 6.86 6.32
C PRO A 96 37.29 7.55 6.08
N CYS A 97 36.60 7.11 5.03
CA CYS A 97 35.25 7.59 4.74
C CYS A 97 34.24 7.04 5.76
N VAL A 98 33.32 7.89 6.20
CA VAL A 98 32.06 7.43 6.80
C VAL A 98 31.15 6.94 5.69
N ILE A 99 30.55 5.77 5.87
CA ILE A 99 29.63 5.17 4.90
C ILE A 99 28.21 5.28 5.45
N ILE A 100 27.26 5.67 4.60
CA ILE A 100 25.84 5.71 4.96
C ILE A 100 25.12 4.57 4.24
N HIS A 101 24.65 3.59 5.01
CA HIS A 101 23.81 2.51 4.47
C HIS A 101 22.36 2.91 4.62
N ALA A 102 21.68 3.19 3.52
CA ALA A 102 20.28 3.61 3.52
C ALA A 102 19.41 2.58 2.82
N SER A 103 18.41 2.07 3.54
CA SER A 103 17.31 1.30 2.97
C SER A 103 16.01 2.05 3.20
N SER A 104 15.47 2.65 2.14
CA SER A 104 14.34 3.58 2.22
C SER A 104 12.99 2.89 2.43
N PHE A 105 12.80 1.68 1.92
CA PHE A 105 11.55 0.91 2.07
C PHE A 105 11.78 -0.47 2.69
N GLY A 106 13.01 -0.76 3.15
CA GLY A 106 13.35 -2.08 3.66
C GLY A 106 13.32 -3.13 2.58
N SER A 107 12.69 -4.26 2.89
CA SER A 107 12.31 -5.27 1.92
C SER A 107 10.89 -5.01 1.42
N ILE A 108 10.59 -5.47 0.21
CA ILE A 108 9.24 -5.37 -0.38
C ILE A 108 8.24 -6.13 0.50
N GLU A 109 8.66 -7.27 1.04
CA GLU A 109 7.86 -8.13 1.91
C GLU A 109 7.49 -7.42 3.22
N ARG A 110 8.42 -6.68 3.83
CA ARG A 110 8.14 -5.91 5.05
C ARG A 110 7.24 -4.71 4.78
N THR A 111 7.41 -4.05 3.63
CA THR A 111 6.49 -3.00 3.20
C THR A 111 5.08 -3.56 2.98
N LEU A 112 4.97 -4.72 2.34
CA LEU A 112 3.68 -5.40 2.16
C LEU A 112 3.07 -5.80 3.50
N TYR A 113 3.87 -6.34 4.43
CA TYR A 113 3.44 -6.61 5.80
C TYR A 113 2.84 -5.35 6.45
N ALA A 114 3.55 -4.21 6.42
CA ALA A 114 3.05 -2.96 7.00
C ALA A 114 1.70 -2.52 6.39
N LEU A 115 1.54 -2.63 5.07
CA LEU A 115 0.29 -2.31 4.37
C LEU A 115 -0.87 -3.24 4.81
N LEU A 116 -0.57 -4.52 5.04
CA LEU A 116 -1.56 -5.50 5.49
C LEU A 116 -1.93 -5.32 6.96
N GLU A 117 -0.98 -4.96 7.83
CA GLU A 117 -1.24 -4.61 9.23
C GLU A 117 -2.13 -3.37 9.33
N VAL A 118 -1.91 -2.36 8.50
CA VAL A 118 -2.81 -1.20 8.40
C VAL A 118 -4.22 -1.63 7.99
N ALA A 119 -4.34 -2.51 7.00
CA ALA A 119 -5.64 -3.03 6.58
C ALA A 119 -6.32 -3.84 7.72
N ALA A 120 -5.56 -4.62 8.49
CA ALA A 120 -6.08 -5.35 9.65
C ALA A 120 -6.59 -4.38 10.74
N LYS A 121 -5.85 -3.32 11.04
CA LYS A 121 -6.30 -2.25 11.97
C LYS A 121 -7.59 -1.59 11.51
N MET A 122 -7.76 -1.34 10.21
CA MET A 122 -9.02 -0.81 9.68
C MET A 122 -10.20 -1.73 10.05
N GLU A 123 -10.01 -3.04 9.96
CA GLU A 123 -11.03 -4.02 10.32
C GLU A 123 -11.37 -3.99 11.82
N GLU A 124 -10.36 -3.87 12.69
CA GLU A 124 -10.55 -3.70 14.15
C GLU A 124 -11.29 -2.40 14.49
N GLU A 125 -11.06 -1.34 13.72
CA GLU A 125 -11.78 -0.06 13.82
C GLU A 125 -13.21 -0.12 13.23
N GLY A 126 -13.64 -1.26 12.69
CA GLY A 126 -14.97 -1.44 12.09
C GLY A 126 -15.09 -0.91 10.66
N LYS A 127 -13.96 -0.64 9.99
CA LYS A 127 -13.89 -0.21 8.58
C LYS A 127 -13.52 -1.39 7.68
N PRO A 128 -13.97 -1.39 6.40
CA PRO A 128 -13.56 -2.43 5.47
C PRO A 128 -12.04 -2.38 5.20
N PRO A 129 -11.30 -3.49 5.35
CA PRO A 129 -9.87 -3.53 5.06
C PRO A 129 -9.61 -3.20 3.59
N MET A 130 -8.62 -2.38 3.30
CA MET A 130 -8.23 -2.07 1.93
C MET A 130 -6.79 -1.58 1.82
N LEU A 131 -6.22 -1.74 0.63
CA LEU A 131 -5.00 -1.05 0.25
C LEU A 131 -5.32 0.39 -0.16
N PRO A 132 -4.36 1.32 -0.04
CA PRO A 132 -4.48 2.65 -0.65
C PRO A 132 -4.86 2.54 -2.13
N VAL A 133 -5.77 3.40 -2.59
CA VAL A 133 -6.34 3.33 -3.96
C VAL A 133 -5.27 3.28 -5.04
N TRP A 134 -4.18 4.04 -4.89
CA TRP A 134 -3.09 4.05 -5.86
C TRP A 134 -2.29 2.73 -5.92
N LEU A 135 -2.29 1.94 -4.84
CA LEU A 135 -1.67 0.61 -4.75
C LEU A 135 -2.62 -0.54 -5.10
N SER A 136 -3.94 -0.33 -5.04
CA SER A 136 -4.92 -1.38 -5.33
C SER A 136 -4.70 -1.96 -6.73
N PRO A 137 -4.47 -3.29 -6.88
CA PRO A 137 -4.23 -3.92 -8.18
C PRO A 137 -5.37 -3.68 -9.18
N GLU A 138 -6.57 -3.49 -8.67
CA GLU A 138 -7.74 -3.03 -9.39
C GLU A 138 -8.45 -1.99 -8.51
N GLN A 139 -8.79 -0.86 -9.11
CA GLN A 139 -9.35 0.30 -8.43
C GLN A 139 -10.87 0.36 -8.58
N VAL A 140 -11.36 0.05 -9.79
CA VAL A 140 -12.79 0.08 -10.13
C VAL A 140 -13.22 -1.30 -10.64
N ARG A 141 -14.33 -1.83 -10.12
CA ARG A 141 -15.01 -3.02 -10.66
C ARG A 141 -16.36 -2.62 -11.24
N LEU A 142 -16.55 -2.86 -12.53
CA LEU A 142 -17.84 -2.73 -13.21
C LEU A 142 -18.56 -4.07 -13.20
N ILE A 143 -19.82 -4.07 -12.74
CA ILE A 143 -20.67 -5.26 -12.59
C ILE A 143 -21.91 -5.08 -13.49
N PRO A 144 -21.94 -5.70 -14.67
CA PRO A 144 -23.13 -5.69 -15.51
C PRO A 144 -24.25 -6.52 -14.86
N VAL A 145 -25.47 -5.98 -14.82
CA VAL A 145 -26.67 -6.68 -14.30
C VAL A 145 -27.06 -7.88 -15.19
N SER A 146 -26.73 -7.82 -16.48
CA SER A 146 -26.98 -8.88 -17.46
C SER A 146 -26.02 -8.75 -18.64
N GLU A 147 -25.96 -9.77 -19.50
CA GLU A 147 -25.01 -9.85 -20.62
C GLU A 147 -25.10 -8.64 -21.58
N ARG A 148 -26.32 -8.14 -21.85
CA ARG A 148 -26.52 -6.97 -22.71
C ARG A 148 -25.83 -5.69 -22.19
N HIS A 149 -25.53 -5.61 -20.89
CA HIS A 149 -24.86 -4.45 -20.28
C HIS A 149 -23.33 -4.52 -20.41
N ILE A 150 -22.75 -5.66 -20.83
CA ILE A 150 -21.29 -5.85 -20.94
C ILE A 150 -20.67 -4.84 -21.91
N ALA A 151 -21.30 -4.61 -23.07
CA ALA A 151 -20.81 -3.66 -24.06
C ALA A 151 -20.66 -2.25 -23.45
N LYS A 152 -21.65 -1.79 -22.68
CA LYS A 152 -21.55 -0.50 -21.98
C LYS A 152 -20.46 -0.51 -20.92
N CYS A 153 -20.36 -1.56 -20.11
CA CYS A 153 -19.27 -1.67 -19.13
C CYS A 153 -17.90 -1.54 -19.81
N ASN A 154 -17.72 -2.10 -21.00
CA ASN A 154 -16.48 -1.96 -21.76
C ASN A 154 -16.23 -0.52 -22.25
N GLU A 155 -17.27 0.20 -22.70
CA GLU A 155 -17.13 1.63 -23.04
C GLU A 155 -16.73 2.48 -21.83
N ILE A 156 -17.35 2.23 -20.67
CA ILE A 156 -17.02 2.90 -19.40
C ILE A 156 -15.57 2.56 -19.00
N ALA A 157 -15.19 1.28 -19.13
CA ALA A 157 -13.84 0.83 -18.84
C ALA A 157 -12.80 1.52 -19.75
N ASP A 158 -13.09 1.71 -21.05
CA ASP A 158 -12.20 2.43 -21.96
C ASP A 158 -11.97 3.88 -21.53
N ALA A 159 -13.01 4.56 -21.05
CA ALA A 159 -12.88 5.92 -20.53
C ALA A 159 -12.04 5.97 -19.24
N LEU A 160 -12.26 5.03 -18.32
CA LEU A 160 -11.47 4.90 -17.09
C LEU A 160 -9.99 4.59 -17.38
N GLU A 161 -9.71 3.66 -18.30
CA GLU A 161 -8.33 3.32 -18.68
C GLU A 161 -7.61 4.48 -19.38
N LYS A 162 -8.32 5.26 -20.22
CA LYS A 162 -7.78 6.51 -20.80
C LYS A 162 -7.38 7.52 -19.73
N ALA A 163 -8.05 7.51 -18.59
CA ALA A 163 -7.72 8.31 -17.42
C ALA A 163 -6.67 7.67 -16.48
N ASN A 164 -5.99 6.59 -16.91
CA ASN A 164 -5.04 5.82 -16.10
C ASN A 164 -5.67 5.24 -14.82
N ILE A 165 -6.88 4.69 -14.92
CA ILE A 165 -7.52 3.95 -13.83
C ILE A 165 -7.51 2.46 -14.14
N ARG A 166 -7.13 1.64 -13.16
CA ARG A 166 -7.17 0.17 -13.27
C ARG A 166 -8.60 -0.31 -13.03
N VAL A 167 -9.25 -0.78 -14.09
CA VAL A 167 -10.65 -1.21 -14.06
C VAL A 167 -10.81 -2.69 -14.46
N GLY A 168 -11.69 -3.40 -13.76
CA GLY A 168 -12.14 -4.75 -14.12
C GLY A 168 -13.61 -4.78 -14.52
N VAL A 169 -13.97 -5.65 -15.47
CA VAL A 169 -15.37 -5.90 -15.88
C VAL A 169 -15.74 -7.33 -15.49
N ASP A 170 -16.74 -7.48 -14.62
CA ASP A 170 -17.24 -8.78 -14.18
C ASP A 170 -18.24 -9.38 -15.18
N ASP A 171 -17.71 -9.87 -16.29
CA ASP A 171 -18.45 -10.48 -17.40
C ASP A 171 -18.82 -11.96 -17.16
N ARG A 172 -18.51 -12.50 -15.98
CA ARG A 172 -18.83 -13.89 -15.62
C ARG A 172 -20.35 -14.11 -15.49
N GLU A 173 -20.82 -15.31 -15.78
CA GLU A 173 -22.22 -15.71 -15.56
C GLU A 173 -22.50 -16.03 -14.09
N LEU A 174 -22.53 -14.99 -13.24
CA LEU A 174 -22.82 -15.08 -11.81
C LEU A 174 -23.91 -14.07 -11.43
N SER A 175 -24.63 -14.31 -10.34
CA SER A 175 -25.58 -13.32 -9.81
C SER A 175 -24.87 -12.02 -9.42
N VAL A 176 -25.53 -10.87 -9.58
CA VAL A 176 -24.99 -9.54 -9.21
C VAL A 176 -24.53 -9.53 -7.75
N ALA A 177 -25.32 -10.09 -6.84
CA ALA A 177 -24.96 -10.20 -5.43
C ALA A 177 -23.66 -10.97 -5.21
N ARG A 178 -23.43 -12.06 -5.95
CA ARG A 178 -22.18 -12.84 -5.87
C ARG A 178 -20.99 -12.06 -6.42
N LYS A 179 -21.17 -11.32 -7.53
CA LYS A 179 -20.13 -10.45 -8.11
C LYS A 179 -19.74 -9.32 -7.15
N VAL A 180 -20.72 -8.65 -6.55
CA VAL A 180 -20.50 -7.61 -5.54
C VAL A 180 -19.76 -8.17 -4.33
N ARG A 181 -20.17 -9.34 -3.81
CA ARG A 181 -19.47 -10.00 -2.71
C ARG A 181 -18.01 -10.32 -3.05
N ASP A 182 -17.75 -10.89 -4.24
CA ASP A 182 -16.38 -11.18 -4.70
C ASP A 182 -15.54 -9.90 -4.80
N ALA A 183 -16.09 -8.82 -5.34
CA ALA A 183 -15.41 -7.53 -5.41
C ALA A 183 -15.06 -6.98 -4.01
N LYS A 184 -15.99 -7.08 -3.05
CA LYS A 184 -15.72 -6.68 -1.65
C LYS A 184 -14.65 -7.55 -1.00
N THR A 185 -14.67 -8.87 -1.21
CA THR A 185 -13.65 -9.80 -0.70
C THR A 185 -12.27 -9.54 -1.31
N ARG A 186 -12.22 -9.06 -2.56
CA ARG A 186 -10.99 -8.65 -3.25
C ARG A 186 -10.52 -7.24 -2.88
N TRP A 187 -11.19 -6.58 -1.94
CA TRP A 187 -10.92 -5.21 -1.47
C TRP A 187 -10.91 -4.17 -2.60
N ILE A 188 -11.79 -4.31 -3.59
CA ILE A 188 -11.90 -3.33 -4.66
C ILE A 188 -12.38 -1.98 -4.07
N PRO A 189 -11.66 -0.87 -4.28
CA PRO A 189 -12.04 0.43 -3.72
C PRO A 189 -13.38 0.97 -4.21
N PHE A 190 -13.66 0.84 -5.52
CA PHE A 190 -14.88 1.33 -6.14
C PHE A 190 -15.63 0.21 -6.86
N ILE A 191 -16.88 -0.03 -6.49
CA ILE A 191 -17.72 -1.05 -7.13
C ILE A 191 -18.91 -0.35 -7.78
N VAL A 192 -19.13 -0.60 -9.06
CA VAL A 192 -20.18 0.03 -9.85
C VAL A 192 -21.07 -1.04 -10.45
N VAL A 193 -22.37 -0.98 -10.18
CA VAL A 193 -23.37 -1.85 -10.82
C VAL A 193 -23.98 -1.11 -12.00
N VAL A 194 -24.04 -1.76 -13.16
CA VAL A 194 -24.52 -1.17 -14.42
C VAL A 194 -25.71 -1.97 -14.94
N GLY A 195 -26.90 -1.40 -14.86
CA GLY A 195 -28.14 -1.91 -15.45
C GLY A 195 -28.84 -0.86 -16.31
N ASP A 196 -30.08 -1.12 -16.71
CA ASP A 196 -30.83 -0.26 -17.65
C ASP A 196 -31.01 1.18 -17.11
N LYS A 197 -31.30 1.33 -15.81
CA LYS A 197 -31.48 2.65 -15.16
C LYS A 197 -30.23 3.52 -15.31
N GLU A 198 -29.05 2.93 -15.15
CA GLU A 198 -27.77 3.63 -15.24
C GLU A 198 -27.46 4.04 -16.69
N LEU A 199 -27.91 3.23 -17.67
CA LEU A 199 -27.80 3.58 -19.09
C LEU A 199 -28.67 4.78 -19.47
N GLU A 200 -29.89 4.85 -18.93
CA GLU A 200 -30.84 5.92 -19.22
C GLU A 200 -30.47 7.23 -18.53
N THR A 201 -30.04 7.16 -17.27
CA THR A 201 -29.78 8.35 -16.45
C THR A 201 -28.37 8.90 -16.60
N GLY A 202 -27.41 8.09 -17.07
CA GLY A 202 -25.99 8.46 -17.12
C GLY A 202 -25.34 8.59 -15.74
N LYS A 203 -26.04 8.21 -14.67
CA LYS A 203 -25.52 8.18 -13.31
C LYS A 203 -25.22 6.75 -12.90
N LEU A 204 -24.09 6.57 -12.23
CA LEU A 204 -23.57 5.30 -11.79
C LEU A 204 -23.68 5.20 -10.26
N PRO A 205 -24.33 4.16 -9.70
CA PRO A 205 -24.28 3.89 -8.27
C PRO A 205 -22.90 3.32 -7.94
N VAL A 206 -22.08 4.11 -7.26
CA VAL A 206 -20.71 3.78 -6.90
C VAL A 206 -20.65 3.48 -5.40
N VAL A 207 -20.35 2.23 -5.05
CA VAL A 207 -19.96 1.87 -3.69
C VAL A 207 -18.51 2.33 -3.48
N ILE A 208 -18.29 3.16 -2.45
CA ILE A 208 -16.98 3.73 -2.13
C ILE A 208 -16.46 3.08 -0.83
N ARG A 209 -15.47 2.19 -0.96
CA ARG A 209 -15.08 1.26 0.12
C ARG A 209 -14.54 1.93 1.39
N ASP A 210 -13.73 2.98 1.29
CA ASP A 210 -13.15 3.69 2.45
C ASP A 210 -14.17 4.55 3.22
N MET A 211 -15.32 4.82 2.60
CA MET A 211 -16.45 5.51 3.24
C MET A 211 -17.50 4.53 3.78
N SER A 212 -17.45 3.27 3.37
CA SER A 212 -18.32 2.21 3.88
C SER A 212 -17.93 1.76 5.29
N THR A 213 -18.85 1.08 5.96
CA THR A 213 -18.58 0.33 7.20
C THR A 213 -18.58 -1.17 6.91
N LEU A 214 -18.22 -1.99 7.89
CA LEU A 214 -18.35 -3.45 7.75
C LEU A 214 -19.81 -3.94 7.56
N LYS A 215 -20.81 -3.12 7.92
CA LYS A 215 -22.23 -3.49 7.87
C LYS A 215 -23.00 -2.82 6.74
N GLU A 216 -22.57 -1.64 6.31
CA GLU A 216 -23.31 -0.77 5.40
C GLU A 216 -22.39 -0.19 4.34
N ASP A 217 -22.85 -0.25 3.09
CA ASP A 217 -22.14 0.37 1.96
C ASP A 217 -22.47 1.86 1.88
N HIS A 218 -21.44 2.68 1.72
CA HIS A 218 -21.62 4.05 1.27
C HIS A 218 -21.74 4.07 -0.25
N ILE A 219 -22.86 4.56 -0.76
CA ILE A 219 -23.17 4.60 -2.19
C ILE A 219 -23.40 6.04 -2.63
N GLU A 220 -22.71 6.46 -3.67
CA GLU A 220 -22.92 7.76 -4.32
C GLU A 220 -23.37 7.58 -5.76
N GLU A 221 -24.32 8.41 -6.22
CA GLU A 221 -24.68 8.48 -7.64
C GLU A 221 -23.75 9.47 -8.34
N LEU A 222 -22.76 8.95 -9.06
CA LEU A 222 -21.73 9.75 -9.74
C LEU A 222 -21.90 9.70 -11.26
N SER A 223 -21.56 10.80 -11.94
CA SER A 223 -21.30 10.72 -13.39
C SER A 223 -19.99 9.98 -13.65
N LEU A 224 -19.75 9.56 -14.89
CA LEU A 224 -18.47 8.96 -15.28
C LEU A 224 -17.29 9.93 -15.05
N GLU A 225 -17.49 11.22 -15.33
CA GLU A 225 -16.47 12.25 -15.13
C GLU A 225 -16.15 12.45 -13.65
N ASP A 226 -17.18 12.46 -12.80
CA ASP A 226 -17.01 12.58 -11.35
C ASP A 226 -16.31 11.35 -10.77
N LEU A 227 -16.66 10.14 -11.23
CA LEU A 227 -15.95 8.92 -10.84
C LEU A 227 -14.47 8.97 -11.23
N ILE A 228 -14.14 9.42 -12.46
CA ILE A 228 -12.76 9.59 -12.90
C ILE A 228 -12.03 10.58 -11.97
N LYS A 229 -12.65 11.72 -11.68
CA LYS A 229 -12.09 12.74 -10.79
C LYS A 229 -11.85 12.20 -9.39
N GLU A 230 -12.79 11.44 -8.85
CA GLU A 230 -12.71 10.87 -7.52
C GLU A 230 -11.57 9.84 -7.40
N VAL A 231 -11.42 8.94 -8.39
CA VAL A 231 -10.33 7.96 -8.36
C VAL A 231 -8.97 8.64 -8.57
N THR A 232 -8.88 9.59 -9.51
CA THR A 232 -7.62 10.28 -9.83
C THR A 232 -7.15 11.20 -8.72
N SER A 233 -8.07 11.84 -7.96
CA SER A 233 -7.72 12.65 -6.80
C SER A 233 -7.03 11.82 -5.71
N ARG A 234 -7.53 10.60 -5.44
CA ARG A 234 -6.92 9.64 -4.50
C ARG A 234 -5.61 9.02 -4.98
N CYS A 235 -5.26 9.23 -6.25
CA CYS A 235 -4.00 8.79 -6.85
C CYS A 235 -3.05 9.95 -7.17
N ALA A 236 -3.41 11.19 -6.83
CA ALA A 236 -2.64 12.36 -7.21
C ALA A 236 -1.21 12.31 -6.64
N GLY A 237 -0.21 12.58 -7.49
CA GLY A 237 1.20 12.55 -7.10
C GLY A 237 1.80 11.15 -6.91
N MET A 238 1.03 10.08 -7.13
CA MET A 238 1.47 8.69 -6.95
C MET A 238 1.90 8.06 -8.27
N PRO A 239 2.86 7.11 -8.25
CA PRO A 239 3.25 6.38 -9.46
C PRO A 239 2.08 5.53 -9.97
N PHE A 240 1.95 5.45 -11.29
CA PHE A 240 0.94 4.64 -11.94
C PHE A 240 1.57 3.52 -12.77
N ARG A 241 0.95 2.33 -12.68
CA ARG A 241 1.17 1.22 -13.60
C ARG A 241 -0.18 0.67 -14.05
N ARG A 242 -0.28 0.35 -15.35
CA ARG A 242 -1.44 -0.33 -15.94
C ARG A 242 -1.62 -1.73 -15.36
N MET A 243 -2.85 -2.23 -15.41
CA MET A 243 -3.16 -3.59 -15.00
C MET A 243 -2.40 -4.58 -15.90
N TYR A 244 -1.85 -5.63 -15.30
CA TYR A 244 -1.08 -6.69 -15.99
C TYR A 244 -1.93 -7.91 -16.35
N VAL A 245 -3.21 -7.88 -16.01
CA VAL A 245 -4.19 -8.92 -16.34
C VAL A 245 -5.29 -8.32 -17.24
N PRO A 246 -6.01 -9.15 -18.02
CA PRO A 246 -7.16 -8.69 -18.79
C PRO A 246 -8.19 -7.98 -17.90
N ARG A 247 -8.83 -6.94 -18.43
CA ARG A 247 -9.90 -6.23 -17.69
C ARG A 247 -11.09 -7.14 -17.44
N GLU A 248 -11.45 -7.99 -18.40
CA GLU A 248 -12.55 -8.95 -18.28
C GLU A 248 -12.15 -10.10 -17.36
N LEU A 249 -12.97 -10.32 -16.35
CA LEU A 249 -12.68 -11.31 -15.30
C LEU A 249 -12.74 -12.74 -15.82
N SER A 250 -13.59 -13.02 -16.80
CA SER A 250 -13.68 -14.35 -17.44
C SER A 250 -12.36 -14.78 -18.10
N LYS A 251 -11.53 -13.81 -18.50
CA LYS A 251 -10.22 -14.04 -19.17
C LYS A 251 -9.05 -14.11 -18.19
N ARG A 252 -9.27 -13.82 -16.90
CA ARG A 252 -8.20 -13.87 -15.90
C ARG A 252 -7.93 -15.30 -15.46
N ILE A 253 -6.65 -15.59 -15.24
CA ILE A 253 -6.23 -16.88 -14.69
C ILE A 253 -6.87 -17.05 -13.31
N MET A 254 -7.61 -18.15 -13.14
CA MET A 254 -8.13 -18.57 -11.85
C MET A 254 -7.18 -19.61 -11.25
N PHE A 255 -6.59 -19.27 -10.11
CA PHE A 255 -5.88 -20.24 -9.30
C PHE A 255 -6.92 -21.07 -8.55
N VAL A 256 -7.00 -22.36 -8.88
CA VAL A 256 -7.81 -23.34 -8.17
C VAL A 256 -6.92 -24.10 -7.22
N ALA A 257 -7.36 -24.25 -5.96
CA ALA A 257 -6.69 -25.14 -5.02
C ALA A 257 -6.68 -26.56 -5.61
N TRP A 258 -5.57 -27.27 -5.46
CA TRP A 258 -5.45 -28.64 -5.94
C TRP A 258 -6.57 -29.51 -5.32
N GLY A 259 -7.40 -30.13 -6.17
CA GLY A 259 -8.61 -30.88 -5.78
C GLY A 259 -9.95 -30.11 -5.82
N GLY A 260 -9.95 -28.79 -6.01
CA GLY A 260 -11.17 -27.97 -6.00
C GLY A 260 -11.99 -27.96 -7.30
N ALA A 261 -11.44 -28.48 -8.41
CA ALA A 261 -12.12 -28.53 -9.70
C ALA A 261 -13.33 -29.50 -9.69
N GLU A 262 -13.23 -30.63 -8.97
CA GLU A 262 -14.31 -31.63 -8.87
C GLU A 262 -15.50 -31.15 -8.02
N GLN A 263 -15.28 -30.28 -7.03
CA GLN A 263 -16.35 -29.77 -6.16
C GLN A 263 -17.28 -28.76 -6.84
N ARG A 264 -16.81 -28.06 -7.90
CA ARG A 264 -17.64 -27.09 -8.63
C ARG A 264 -18.62 -27.75 -9.61
N GLN A 265 -18.27 -28.89 -10.21
CA GLN A 265 -19.22 -29.63 -11.04
C GLN A 265 -20.43 -30.14 -10.26
N ARG A 266 -20.28 -30.38 -8.94
CA ARG A 266 -21.37 -30.86 -8.07
C ARG A 266 -22.22 -29.75 -7.44
N SER A 267 -21.84 -28.48 -7.57
CA SER A 267 -22.57 -27.34 -7.00
C SER A 267 -23.28 -26.49 -8.08
N SER A 268 -23.23 -26.96 -9.32
CA SER A 268 -24.00 -26.47 -10.47
C SER A 268 -25.17 -27.38 -10.86
N GLU A 269 -25.43 -28.44 -10.08
CA GLU A 269 -26.70 -29.21 -10.06
C GLU A 269 -27.57 -28.71 -8.89
#